data_AF-X1L3H4-F1
#
_entry.id   AF-X1L3H4-F1
#
_cell.length_a   1.000
_cell.length_b   1.000
_cell.length_c   1.000
_cell.angle_alpha   90.00
_cell.angle_beta   90.00
_cell.angle_gamma   90.00
#
_symmetry.space_group_name_H-M   'P 1'
#
loop_
_entity.id
_entity.type
_entity.pdbx_description
1 polymer ?
#
loop_
_entity_poly.entity_id
_entity_poly.type
_entity_poly.pdbx_seq_one_letter_code
_entity_poly.pdbx_strand_id
1 'polypeptide(L)'
;NHPTIEQLKNFGPSGVGNKELNVFDALWNIPGVKAMYYRDNDNTPDKGLIYLEHKDPETGKKFTDIIEFEGHGINQKTKYIPDDKDFYKYNKYEESARLIDGKAHSIDEWLGVTNQIDFPIIVDQVPRYFKNPRSCDILTSNLGEYGFGYEHGKTAASVHQYSHDIGIKKSMTVPFIIGGSPNIPKLELSYCKTTDMVPTLLNLLGEKPHYSVVGKSVFDYS
;
A
#
# COMPACT_ATOMS: atom_id res chain seq x y z
N ASN A 1 2.24 -13.24 -17.51
CA ASN A 1 1.61 -14.21 -16.60
C ASN A 1 2.40 -14.26 -15.32
N HIS A 2 1.71 -14.04 -14.20
CA HIS A 2 2.27 -14.19 -12.86
C HIS A 2 2.19 -15.67 -12.44
N PRO A 3 3.14 -16.17 -11.63
CA PRO A 3 3.05 -17.52 -11.08
C PRO A 3 1.85 -17.65 -10.13
N THR A 4 1.26 -18.83 -10.11
CA THR A 4 0.23 -19.18 -9.12
C THR A 4 0.84 -19.36 -7.74
N ILE A 5 0.02 -19.26 -6.69
CA ILE A 5 0.40 -19.53 -5.30
C ILE A 5 1.05 -20.92 -5.18
N GLU A 6 0.52 -21.93 -5.89
CA GLU A 6 1.05 -23.29 -5.84
C GLU A 6 2.43 -23.39 -6.51
N GLN A 7 2.66 -22.67 -7.61
CA GLN A 7 3.98 -22.58 -8.24
C GLN A 7 5.00 -21.87 -7.33
N LEU A 8 4.56 -20.90 -6.52
CA LEU A 8 5.42 -20.23 -5.55
C LEU A 8 5.72 -21.10 -4.32
N LYS A 9 4.82 -22.03 -3.95
CA LYS A 9 5.07 -23.01 -2.87
C LYS A 9 6.01 -24.14 -3.30
N ASN A 10 6.00 -24.50 -4.58
CA ASN A 10 6.84 -25.55 -5.14
C ASN A 10 7.86 -24.97 -6.14
N PHE A 11 8.45 -23.83 -5.80
CA PHE A 11 9.32 -23.12 -6.72
C PHE A 11 10.62 -23.90 -6.92
N GLY A 12 10.94 -24.26 -8.16
CA GLY A 12 12.22 -24.87 -8.54
C GLY A 12 13.26 -23.79 -8.84
N PRO A 13 14.23 -23.51 -7.95
CA PRO A 13 15.23 -22.48 -8.20
C PRO A 13 16.17 -22.91 -9.34
N SER A 14 16.57 -21.95 -10.19
CA SER A 14 17.45 -22.19 -11.35
C SER A 14 18.93 -22.44 -10.99
N GLY A 15 19.26 -22.61 -9.70
CA GLY A 15 20.61 -22.73 -9.17
C GLY A 15 21.03 -24.17 -8.83
N VAL A 16 22.15 -24.33 -8.12
CA VAL A 16 22.84 -25.61 -7.83
C VAL A 16 22.02 -26.60 -6.97
N GLY A 17 20.86 -26.19 -6.46
CA GLY A 17 19.97 -27.05 -5.68
C GLY A 17 18.70 -27.42 -6.44
N ASN A 18 18.51 -28.71 -6.75
CA ASN A 18 17.28 -29.25 -7.34
C ASN A 18 16.13 -29.41 -6.33
N LYS A 19 16.19 -28.74 -5.18
CA LYS A 19 15.17 -28.89 -4.14
C LYS A 19 14.12 -27.79 -4.31
N GLU A 20 12.86 -28.19 -4.43
CA GLU A 20 11.73 -27.27 -4.39
C GLU A 20 11.78 -26.42 -3.12
N LEU A 21 11.51 -25.13 -3.30
CA LEU A 21 11.51 -24.13 -2.25
C LEU A 21 10.11 -23.55 -2.12
N ASN A 22 9.57 -23.55 -0.90
CA ASN A 22 8.43 -22.71 -0.59
C ASN A 22 8.90 -21.25 -0.43
N VAL A 23 8.61 -20.41 -1.43
CA VAL A 23 9.05 -19.01 -1.46
C VAL A 23 8.47 -18.24 -0.26
N PHE A 24 7.22 -18.51 0.13
CA PHE A 24 6.59 -17.85 1.28
C PHE A 24 7.37 -18.14 2.58
N ASP A 25 7.71 -19.41 2.82
CA ASP A 25 8.47 -19.78 4.02
C ASP A 25 9.88 -19.21 4.01
N ALA A 26 10.53 -19.17 2.83
CA ALA A 26 11.84 -18.56 2.67
C ALA A 26 11.83 -17.05 2.98
N LEU A 27 10.83 -16.32 2.46
CA LEU A 27 10.69 -14.88 2.70
C LEU A 27 10.39 -14.57 4.18
N TRP A 28 9.65 -15.44 4.86
CA TRP A 28 9.41 -15.32 6.30
C TRP A 28 10.66 -15.51 7.17
N ASN A 29 11.74 -16.08 6.63
CA ASN A 29 13.03 -16.23 7.32
C ASN A 29 13.94 -15.01 7.13
N ILE A 30 13.55 -14.04 6.28
CA ILE A 30 14.29 -12.78 6.14
C ILE A 30 14.13 -11.99 7.45
N PRO A 31 15.24 -11.53 8.08
CA PRO A 31 15.18 -10.76 9.31
C PRO A 31 14.28 -9.53 9.18
N GLY A 32 13.42 -9.34 10.18
CA GLY A 32 12.55 -8.17 10.29
C GLY A 32 11.24 -8.23 9.51
N VAL A 33 11.00 -9.23 8.66
CA VAL A 33 9.72 -9.32 7.94
C VAL A 33 8.55 -9.44 8.93
N LYS A 34 7.57 -8.54 8.81
CA LYS A 34 6.36 -8.48 9.64
C LYS A 34 5.09 -8.73 8.85
N ALA A 35 5.09 -8.37 7.57
CA ALA A 35 3.96 -8.52 6.67
C ALA A 35 4.41 -9.00 5.30
N MET A 36 3.54 -9.75 4.64
CA MET A 36 3.72 -10.25 3.28
C MET A 36 2.41 -10.11 2.52
N TYR A 37 2.50 -9.49 1.34
CA TYR A 37 1.38 -9.24 0.45
C TYR A 37 1.53 -10.05 -0.82
N TYR A 38 0.45 -10.65 -1.30
CA TYR A 38 0.44 -11.36 -2.57
C TYR A 38 -0.98 -11.46 -3.14
N ARG A 39 -1.06 -11.64 -4.46
CA ARG A 39 -2.32 -11.73 -5.20
C ARG A 39 -2.93 -13.12 -5.09
N ASP A 40 -4.25 -13.18 -5.17
CA ASP A 40 -4.95 -14.43 -5.48
C ASP A 40 -4.71 -14.85 -6.95
N ASN A 41 -4.86 -16.15 -7.22
CA ASN A 41 -4.65 -16.73 -8.54
C ASN A 41 -5.66 -16.21 -9.58
N ASP A 42 -6.87 -15.88 -9.14
CA ASP A 42 -7.98 -15.50 -10.01
C ASP A 42 -8.07 -13.97 -10.22
N ASN A 43 -7.03 -13.23 -9.80
CA ASN A 43 -6.98 -11.79 -9.98
C ASN A 43 -6.99 -11.40 -11.45
N THR A 44 -7.84 -10.44 -11.76
CA THR A 44 -7.92 -9.75 -13.06
C THR A 44 -7.42 -8.32 -12.89
N PRO A 45 -7.24 -7.57 -14.00
CA PRO A 45 -6.98 -6.14 -13.89
C PRO A 45 -8.07 -5.42 -13.08
N ASP A 46 -9.34 -5.75 -13.32
CA ASP A 46 -10.47 -5.00 -12.75
C ASP A 46 -10.83 -5.43 -11.33
N LYS A 47 -10.65 -6.69 -10.95
CA LYS A 47 -11.04 -7.21 -9.64
C LYS A 47 -10.14 -8.32 -9.14
N GLY A 48 -10.09 -8.47 -7.81
CA GLY A 48 -9.30 -9.53 -7.19
C GLY A 48 -9.13 -9.35 -5.69
N LEU A 49 -8.33 -10.24 -5.12
CA LEU A 49 -7.97 -10.26 -3.72
C LEU A 49 -6.46 -10.10 -3.57
N ILE A 50 -6.04 -9.32 -2.58
CA ILE A 50 -4.67 -9.32 -2.07
C ILE A 50 -4.73 -9.89 -0.66
N TYR A 51 -3.96 -10.94 -0.41
CA TYR A 51 -3.74 -11.48 0.91
C TYR A 51 -2.64 -10.69 1.61
N LEU A 52 -2.86 -10.38 2.88
CA LEU A 52 -1.87 -9.81 3.80
C LEU A 52 -1.61 -10.83 4.90
N GLU A 53 -0.54 -11.61 4.75
CA GLU A 53 -0.07 -12.46 5.83
C GLU A 53 0.78 -11.65 6.81
N HIS A 54 0.54 -11.84 8.11
CA HIS A 54 1.37 -11.31 9.18
C HIS A 54 1.52 -12.32 10.32
N LYS A 55 2.47 -12.08 11.22
CA LYS A 55 2.72 -12.94 12.38
C LYS A 55 2.48 -12.20 13.68
N ASP A 56 1.88 -12.90 14.63
CA ASP A 56 1.89 -12.46 16.02
C ASP A 56 3.34 -12.55 16.56
N PRO A 57 3.92 -11.46 17.07
CA PRO A 57 5.32 -11.43 17.48
C PRO A 57 5.65 -12.35 18.66
N GLU A 58 4.67 -12.67 19.50
CA GLU A 58 4.88 -13.46 20.72
C GLU A 58 4.76 -14.95 20.44
N THR A 59 3.77 -15.32 19.64
CA THR A 59 3.43 -16.73 19.37
C THR A 59 3.97 -17.26 18.05
N GLY A 60 4.36 -16.37 17.13
CA GLY A 60 4.76 -16.71 15.76
C GLY A 60 3.60 -17.24 14.89
N LYS A 61 2.37 -17.29 15.42
CA LYS A 61 1.18 -17.72 14.68
C LYS A 61 0.96 -16.77 13.50
N LYS A 62 0.69 -17.35 12.33
CA LYS A 62 0.33 -16.60 11.12
C LYS A 62 -1.15 -16.24 11.14
N PHE A 63 -1.41 -15.07 10.59
CA PHE A 63 -2.67 -14.35 10.51
C PHE A 63 -2.79 -13.82 9.09
N THR A 64 -4.00 -13.63 8.59
CA THR A 64 -4.25 -13.24 7.20
C THR A 64 -5.43 -12.29 7.11
N ASP A 65 -5.14 -11.03 6.85
CA ASP A 65 -6.14 -10.07 6.39
C ASP A 65 -6.31 -10.18 4.87
N ILE A 66 -7.44 -9.69 4.35
CA ILE A 66 -7.74 -9.66 2.93
C ILE A 66 -8.08 -8.24 2.49
N ILE A 67 -7.53 -7.82 1.36
CA ILE A 67 -7.94 -6.61 0.63
C ILE A 67 -8.62 -7.07 -0.66
N GLU A 68 -9.93 -6.93 -0.73
CA GLU A 68 -10.69 -7.10 -1.96
C GLU A 68 -10.71 -5.78 -2.73
N PHE A 69 -10.53 -5.84 -4.06
CA PHE A 69 -10.58 -4.67 -4.92
C PHE A 69 -11.46 -4.89 -6.14
N GLU A 70 -12.03 -3.79 -6.62
CA GLU A 70 -12.75 -3.72 -7.88
C GLU A 70 -12.50 -2.38 -8.58
N GLY A 71 -12.71 -2.33 -9.90
CA GLY A 71 -12.56 -1.14 -10.72
C GLY A 71 -11.12 -0.74 -11.03
N HIS A 72 -10.95 0.43 -11.67
CA HIS A 72 -9.65 0.95 -12.11
C HIS A 72 -9.58 2.48 -12.01
N GLY A 73 -8.37 3.00 -11.88
CA GLY A 73 -8.13 4.44 -11.84
C GLY A 73 -8.94 5.11 -10.72
N ILE A 74 -9.69 6.15 -11.05
CA ILE A 74 -10.55 6.88 -10.11
C ILE A 74 -11.73 6.04 -9.59
N ASN A 75 -12.16 5.04 -10.35
CA ASN A 75 -13.29 4.18 -10.00
C ASN A 75 -12.88 2.96 -9.18
N GLN A 76 -11.59 2.80 -8.86
CA GLN A 76 -11.17 1.70 -8.01
C GLN A 76 -11.74 1.88 -6.60
N LYS A 77 -12.31 0.80 -6.08
CA LYS A 77 -12.75 0.69 -4.69
C LYS A 77 -12.10 -0.52 -4.05
N THR A 78 -11.93 -0.45 -2.74
CA THR A 78 -11.35 -1.54 -1.95
C THR A 78 -12.14 -1.78 -0.68
N LYS A 79 -12.19 -3.05 -0.30
CA LYS A 79 -12.81 -3.54 0.92
C LYS A 79 -11.74 -4.27 1.72
N TYR A 80 -11.58 -3.89 2.98
CA TYR A 80 -10.66 -4.55 3.90
C TYR A 80 -11.43 -5.51 4.79
N ILE A 81 -10.94 -6.74 4.88
CA ILE A 81 -11.51 -7.82 5.68
C ILE A 81 -10.40 -8.23 6.65
N PRO A 82 -10.34 -7.62 7.85
CA PRO A 82 -9.34 -7.97 8.82
C PRO A 82 -9.65 -9.32 9.45
N ASP A 83 -8.60 -10.00 9.89
CA ASP A 83 -8.73 -11.10 10.85
C ASP A 83 -8.86 -10.59 12.29
N ASP A 84 -8.77 -11.50 13.25
CA ASP A 84 -8.90 -11.22 14.69
C ASP A 84 -7.87 -10.23 15.24
N LYS A 85 -6.75 -10.03 14.55
CA LYS A 85 -5.64 -9.17 14.97
C LYS A 85 -5.63 -7.83 14.24
N ASP A 86 -6.20 -7.75 13.03
CA ASP A 86 -6.30 -6.54 12.20
C ASP A 86 -4.94 -5.81 12.10
N PHE A 87 -4.12 -6.20 11.12
CA PHE A 87 -2.74 -5.70 11.02
C PHE A 87 -2.65 -4.17 10.98
N TYR A 88 -3.60 -3.52 10.31
CA TYR A 88 -3.63 -2.06 10.18
C TYR A 88 -4.29 -1.33 11.36
N LYS A 89 -4.92 -2.07 12.27
CA LYS A 89 -5.60 -1.57 13.47
C LYS A 89 -6.77 -0.65 13.14
N TYR A 90 -7.43 -0.84 12.00
CA TYR A 90 -8.57 -0.03 11.60
C TYR A 90 -9.79 -0.21 12.54
N ASN A 91 -9.99 -1.39 13.11
CA ASN A 91 -11.02 -1.66 14.10
C ASN A 91 -10.79 -0.97 15.45
N LYS A 92 -9.55 -0.50 15.72
CA LYS A 92 -9.21 0.15 16.99
C LYS A 92 -9.76 1.57 17.10
N TYR A 93 -10.05 2.23 15.97
CA TYR A 93 -10.47 3.63 15.93
C TYR A 93 -11.88 3.72 15.35
N GLU A 94 -12.75 4.47 16.01
CA GLU A 94 -14.18 4.55 15.66
C GLU A 94 -14.40 4.93 14.18
N GLU A 95 -13.71 5.96 13.69
CA GLU A 95 -13.89 6.46 12.32
C GLU A 95 -13.48 5.44 11.25
N SER A 96 -12.34 4.75 11.42
CA SER A 96 -11.91 3.73 10.47
C SER A 96 -12.70 2.43 10.59
N ALA A 97 -13.14 2.07 11.81
CA ALA A 97 -13.97 0.89 12.04
C ALA A 97 -15.31 0.97 11.28
N ARG A 98 -15.84 2.19 11.06
CA ARG A 98 -17.06 2.40 10.26
C ARG A 98 -16.92 1.97 8.79
N LEU A 99 -15.70 1.92 8.25
CA LEU A 99 -15.45 1.43 6.89
C LEU A 99 -15.21 -0.09 6.83
N ILE A 100 -15.14 -0.77 7.98
CA ILE A 100 -15.12 -2.23 8.08
C ILE A 100 -16.57 -2.75 8.12
N ASP A 101 -17.40 -2.27 7.20
CA ASP A 101 -18.84 -2.54 7.12
C ASP A 101 -19.20 -3.62 6.09
N GLY A 102 -18.18 -4.28 5.53
CA GLY A 102 -18.33 -5.29 4.48
C GLY A 102 -18.54 -4.71 3.07
N LYS A 103 -18.45 -3.40 2.87
CA LYS A 103 -18.57 -2.73 1.57
C LYS A 103 -17.22 -2.27 1.02
N ALA A 104 -17.19 -1.97 -0.28
CA ALA A 104 -16.03 -1.40 -0.96
C ALA A 104 -16.09 0.14 -0.94
N HIS A 105 -14.98 0.76 -0.58
CA HIS A 105 -14.84 2.20 -0.40
C HIS A 105 -13.74 2.76 -1.33
N SER A 106 -13.89 4.01 -1.72
CA SER A 106 -12.92 4.74 -2.53
C SER A 106 -11.67 5.13 -1.74
N ILE A 107 -10.61 5.51 -2.46
CA ILE A 107 -9.37 6.04 -1.86
C ILE A 107 -9.62 7.27 -0.97
N ASP A 108 -10.60 8.11 -1.33
CA ASP A 108 -10.93 9.32 -0.58
C ASP A 108 -11.68 9.01 0.73
N GLU A 109 -12.61 8.05 0.69
CA GLU A 109 -13.28 7.53 1.90
C GLU A 109 -12.27 6.93 2.86
N TRP A 110 -11.37 6.07 2.36
CA TRP A 110 -10.30 5.50 3.17
C TRP A 110 -9.39 6.57 3.77
N LEU A 111 -8.91 7.54 2.98
CA LEU A 111 -8.02 8.59 3.50
C LEU A 111 -8.71 9.44 4.55
N GLY A 112 -10.00 9.76 4.34
CA GLY A 112 -10.78 10.60 5.25
C GLY A 112 -10.81 10.10 6.69
N VAL A 113 -10.78 8.77 6.88
CA VAL A 113 -10.83 8.17 8.21
C VAL A 113 -9.49 7.55 8.67
N THR A 114 -8.58 7.22 7.75
CA THR A 114 -7.29 6.57 8.08
C THR A 114 -6.11 7.53 8.15
N ASN A 115 -6.26 8.82 7.78
CA ASN A 115 -5.17 9.79 7.79
C ASN A 115 -4.52 10.01 9.16
N GLN A 116 -5.17 9.61 10.26
CA GLN A 116 -4.63 9.69 11.62
C GLN A 116 -3.93 8.40 12.11
N ILE A 117 -3.97 7.33 11.33
CA ILE A 117 -3.44 6.00 11.69
C ILE A 117 -2.08 5.79 11.01
N ASP A 118 -1.27 4.87 11.53
CA ASP A 118 0.04 4.52 10.96
C ASP A 118 -0.04 3.98 9.53
N PHE A 119 -1.18 3.49 9.07
CA PHE A 119 -1.35 2.93 7.72
C PHE A 119 -2.41 3.72 6.94
N PRO A 120 -2.13 4.97 6.54
CA PRO A 120 -3.09 5.75 5.76
C PRO A 120 -3.21 5.12 4.37
N ILE A 121 -4.44 4.95 3.87
CA ILE A 121 -4.77 4.56 2.47
C ILE A 121 -4.11 3.31 1.90
N ILE A 122 -3.39 2.53 2.70
CA ILE A 122 -2.58 1.40 2.21
C ILE A 122 -3.45 0.32 1.56
N VAL A 123 -4.68 0.15 2.06
CA VAL A 123 -5.68 -0.78 1.51
C VAL A 123 -6.10 -0.45 0.09
N ASP A 124 -5.98 0.80 -0.35
CA ASP A 124 -6.20 1.17 -1.76
C ASP A 124 -4.90 1.14 -2.57
N GLN A 125 -3.78 1.57 -1.99
CA GLN A 125 -2.49 1.62 -2.67
C GLN A 125 -1.93 0.24 -3.03
N VAL A 126 -2.06 -0.75 -2.15
CA VAL A 126 -1.52 -2.09 -2.36
C VAL A 126 -2.12 -2.75 -3.61
N PRO A 127 -3.45 -2.79 -3.81
CA PRO A 127 -4.03 -3.26 -5.07
C PRO A 127 -3.55 -2.49 -6.30
N ARG A 128 -3.38 -1.16 -6.24
CA ARG A 128 -2.85 -0.37 -7.37
C ARG A 128 -1.44 -0.78 -7.74
N TYR A 129 -0.60 -1.05 -6.73
CA TYR A 129 0.75 -1.56 -6.95
C TYR A 129 0.71 -2.90 -7.68
N PHE A 130 -0.06 -3.87 -7.20
CA PHE A 130 -0.14 -5.22 -7.79
C PHE A 130 -0.82 -5.29 -9.16
N LYS A 131 -1.57 -4.25 -9.56
CA LYS A 131 -2.09 -4.09 -10.93
C LYS A 131 -1.04 -3.66 -11.93
N ASN A 132 0.09 -3.11 -11.48
CA ASN A 132 1.18 -2.76 -12.38
C ASN A 132 1.81 -4.04 -12.94
N PRO A 133 1.92 -4.22 -14.27
CA PRO A 133 2.52 -5.41 -14.86
C PRO A 133 4.01 -5.59 -14.51
N ARG A 134 4.65 -4.56 -13.95
CA ARG A 134 6.03 -4.57 -13.45
C ARG A 134 6.12 -4.76 -11.93
N SER A 135 5.00 -5.00 -11.24
CA SER A 135 5.02 -5.31 -9.82
C SER A 135 5.66 -6.67 -9.58
N CYS A 136 6.19 -6.86 -8.37
CA CYS A 136 6.54 -8.19 -7.90
C CYS A 136 5.30 -9.08 -7.71
N ASP A 137 5.53 -10.36 -7.49
CA ASP A 137 4.49 -11.34 -7.15
C ASP A 137 4.21 -11.38 -5.64
N ILE A 138 5.24 -11.13 -4.83
CA ILE A 138 5.16 -11.04 -3.36
C ILE A 138 5.88 -9.77 -2.92
N LEU A 139 5.23 -8.97 -2.08
CA LEU A 139 5.81 -7.79 -1.42
C LEU A 139 5.94 -8.08 0.07
N THR A 140 7.12 -7.90 0.65
CA THR A 140 7.31 -8.00 2.10
C THR A 140 7.52 -6.62 2.72
N SER A 141 7.12 -6.47 3.98
CA SER A 141 7.38 -5.27 4.77
C SER A 141 8.00 -5.64 6.11
N ASN A 142 9.03 -4.88 6.48
CA ASN A 142 9.67 -4.94 7.79
C ASN A 142 9.34 -3.73 8.68
N LEU A 143 8.41 -2.88 8.25
CA LEU A 143 7.98 -1.66 8.96
C LEU A 143 9.12 -0.69 9.31
N GLY A 144 10.25 -0.76 8.59
CA GLY A 144 11.43 0.08 8.82
C GLY A 144 12.33 -0.40 9.96
N GLU A 145 12.16 -1.64 10.45
CA GLU A 145 13.03 -2.24 11.47
C GLU A 145 14.41 -2.59 10.90
N TYR A 146 14.50 -2.90 9.61
CA TYR A 146 15.74 -3.28 8.93
C TYR A 146 15.94 -2.49 7.63
N GLY A 147 17.16 -2.04 7.38
CA GLY A 147 17.58 -1.48 6.10
C GLY A 147 18.36 -2.51 5.28
N PHE A 148 17.87 -2.86 4.09
CA PHE A 148 18.60 -3.72 3.16
C PHE A 148 19.35 -2.85 2.14
N GLY A 149 20.58 -2.47 2.47
CA GLY A 149 21.47 -1.71 1.58
C GLY A 149 22.20 -2.63 0.60
N TYR A 150 22.22 -2.24 -0.68
CA TYR A 150 23.00 -2.93 -1.71
C TYR A 150 23.80 -1.89 -2.51
N GLU A 151 25.13 -1.97 -2.42
CA GLU A 151 26.03 -1.08 -3.15
C GLU A 151 26.99 -1.93 -3.98
N HIS A 152 27.11 -1.64 -5.28
CA HIS A 152 28.04 -2.30 -6.19
C HIS A 152 28.04 -3.83 -6.13
N GLY A 153 26.86 -4.44 -6.04
CA GLY A 153 26.73 -5.90 -6.05
C GLY A 153 26.97 -6.56 -4.69
N LYS A 154 27.17 -5.78 -3.61
CA LYS A 154 27.42 -6.28 -2.27
C LYS A 154 26.41 -5.71 -1.28
N THR A 155 26.01 -6.53 -0.32
CA THR A 155 25.28 -6.05 0.85
C THR A 155 26.18 -5.06 1.59
N ALA A 156 25.87 -3.77 1.48
CA ALA A 156 26.51 -2.74 2.26
C ALA A 156 25.68 -2.58 3.52
N ALA A 157 26.26 -2.93 4.68
CA ALA A 157 25.65 -2.57 5.95
C ALA A 157 25.45 -1.06 5.95
N SER A 158 24.18 -0.65 5.99
CA SER A 158 23.63 0.70 5.93
C SER A 158 24.65 1.82 6.21
N VAL A 159 25.33 2.32 5.17
CA VAL A 159 26.09 3.58 5.28
C VAL A 159 25.13 4.75 5.58
N HIS A 160 23.85 4.56 5.24
CA HIS A 160 22.75 5.47 5.52
C HIS A 160 21.89 4.95 6.66
N GLN A 161 21.89 5.64 7.79
CA GLN A 161 21.07 5.32 8.98
C GLN A 161 19.56 5.54 8.75
N TYR A 162 19.20 6.21 7.65
CA TYR A 162 17.83 6.59 7.34
C TYR A 162 17.49 6.15 5.92
N SER A 163 16.31 5.56 5.76
CA SER A 163 15.71 5.19 4.48
C SER A 163 14.22 5.55 4.51
N HIS A 164 13.61 5.59 3.33
CA HIS A 164 12.17 5.75 3.14
C HIS A 164 11.58 4.46 2.53
N ASP A 165 10.44 4.56 1.84
CA ASP A 165 9.74 3.47 1.13
C ASP A 165 9.09 2.41 2.03
N ILE A 166 8.66 2.82 3.21
CA ILE A 166 7.83 1.99 4.08
C ILE A 166 6.38 2.51 4.06
N GLY A 167 5.42 1.59 3.95
CA GLY A 167 3.98 1.90 3.88
C GLY A 167 3.37 2.37 5.21
N ILE A 168 4.11 3.12 6.02
CA ILE A 168 3.64 3.73 7.27
C ILE A 168 3.68 5.25 7.21
N LYS A 169 2.76 5.89 7.94
CA LYS A 169 2.48 7.34 7.91
C LYS A 169 3.74 8.19 8.01
N LYS A 170 4.68 7.84 8.90
CA LYS A 170 5.93 8.59 9.10
C LYS A 170 6.82 8.66 7.85
N SER A 171 6.68 7.74 6.91
CA SER A 171 7.41 7.72 5.63
C SER A 171 6.54 8.12 4.43
N MET A 172 5.21 8.16 4.60
CA MET A 172 4.26 8.51 3.55
C MET A 172 3.84 9.99 3.59
N THR A 173 4.05 10.66 4.72
CA THR A 173 3.62 12.05 4.94
C THR A 173 4.70 13.02 4.48
N VAL A 174 4.31 13.93 3.58
CA VAL A 174 5.17 15.02 3.08
C VAL A 174 4.40 16.35 3.17
N PRO A 175 5.09 17.48 3.40
CA PRO A 175 4.44 18.78 3.40
C PRO A 175 3.98 19.16 1.99
N PHE A 176 2.77 19.74 1.91
CA PHE A 176 2.24 20.32 0.68
C PHE A 176 1.81 21.76 0.94
N ILE A 177 2.47 22.71 0.28
CA ILE A 177 2.26 24.15 0.49
C ILE A 177 2.17 24.81 -0.88
N ILE A 178 1.05 25.50 -1.13
CA ILE A 178 0.88 26.37 -2.30
C ILE A 178 0.72 27.80 -1.79
N GLY A 179 1.51 28.73 -2.34
CA GLY A 179 1.46 30.14 -2.00
C GLY A 179 2.04 31.01 -3.10
N GLY A 180 2.07 32.33 -2.88
CA GLY A 180 2.72 33.28 -3.78
C GLY A 180 1.78 34.13 -4.64
N SER A 181 0.46 34.00 -4.50
CA SER A 181 -0.53 34.85 -5.18
C SER A 181 -1.69 35.20 -4.23
N PRO A 182 -2.19 36.44 -4.24
CA PRO A 182 -3.41 36.82 -3.50
C PRO A 182 -4.66 36.02 -3.90
N ASN A 183 -4.66 35.41 -5.10
CA ASN A 183 -5.78 34.62 -5.60
C ASN A 183 -5.81 33.19 -5.06
N ILE A 184 -4.75 32.74 -4.38
CA ILE A 184 -4.75 31.43 -3.73
C ILE A 184 -5.48 31.57 -2.38
N PRO A 185 -6.56 30.82 -2.15
CA PRO A 185 -7.31 30.93 -0.90
C PRO A 185 -6.45 30.49 0.29
N LYS A 186 -6.67 31.13 1.43
CA LYS A 186 -6.09 30.69 2.69
C LYS A 186 -6.86 29.48 3.18
N LEU A 187 -6.24 28.31 3.09
CA LEU A 187 -6.84 27.02 3.45
C LEU A 187 -5.79 26.18 4.18
N GLU A 188 -6.20 25.53 5.26
CA GLU A 188 -5.42 24.50 5.95
C GLU A 188 -6.14 23.16 5.77
N LEU A 189 -5.39 22.16 5.30
CA LEU A 189 -5.92 20.83 5.01
C LEU A 189 -5.41 19.86 6.08
N SER A 190 -6.32 19.07 6.65
CA SER A 190 -5.94 17.98 7.55
C SER A 190 -5.20 16.85 6.82
N TYR A 191 -5.49 16.65 5.53
CA TYR A 191 -4.83 15.70 4.66
C TYR A 191 -5.04 16.05 3.18
N CYS A 192 -4.16 15.54 2.32
CA CYS A 192 -4.35 15.44 0.88
C CYS A 192 -3.46 14.32 0.33
N LYS A 193 -3.65 13.96 -0.94
CA LYS A 193 -2.78 12.99 -1.64
C LYS A 193 -1.81 13.75 -2.53
N THR A 194 -0.61 13.22 -2.74
CA THR A 194 0.33 13.77 -3.73
C THR A 194 -0.29 13.82 -5.13
N THR A 195 -1.21 12.91 -5.45
CA THR A 195 -1.96 12.90 -6.73
C THR A 195 -2.94 14.06 -6.88
N ASP A 196 -3.29 14.77 -5.80
CA ASP A 196 -4.19 15.94 -5.82
C ASP A 196 -3.46 17.22 -6.25
N MET A 197 -2.12 17.21 -6.26
CA MET A 197 -1.29 18.35 -6.65
C MET A 197 -1.58 18.80 -8.09
N VAL A 198 -1.57 17.88 -9.05
CA VAL A 198 -1.75 18.22 -10.47
C VAL A 198 -3.14 18.82 -10.75
N PRO A 199 -4.27 18.20 -10.33
CA PRO A 199 -5.59 18.80 -10.45
C PRO A 199 -5.70 20.19 -9.81
N THR A 200 -5.09 20.37 -8.64
CA THR A 200 -5.10 21.66 -7.92
C THR A 200 -4.38 22.76 -8.72
N LEU A 201 -3.19 22.46 -9.22
CA LEU A 201 -2.42 23.42 -10.01
C LEU A 201 -3.13 23.78 -11.31
N LEU A 202 -3.75 22.81 -11.99
CA LEU A 202 -4.53 23.06 -13.20
C LEU A 202 -5.79 23.89 -12.90
N ASN A 203 -6.48 23.62 -11.79
CA ASN A 203 -7.62 24.43 -11.36
C ASN A 203 -7.24 25.90 -11.16
N LEU A 204 -6.09 26.18 -10.51
CA LEU A 204 -5.56 27.55 -10.36
C LEU A 204 -5.24 28.23 -11.70
N LEU A 205 -4.92 27.46 -12.75
CA LEU A 205 -4.65 27.94 -14.10
C LEU A 205 -5.93 28.05 -14.96
N GLY A 206 -7.10 27.62 -14.44
CA GLY A 206 -8.34 27.54 -15.22
C GLY A 206 -8.39 26.37 -16.19
N GLU A 207 -7.52 25.38 -16.01
CA GLU A 207 -7.38 24.19 -16.86
C GLU A 207 -8.01 22.95 -16.22
N LYS A 208 -8.37 21.97 -17.05
CA LYS A 208 -8.91 20.69 -16.58
C LYS A 208 -7.85 19.59 -16.63
N PRO A 209 -7.72 18.74 -15.59
CA PRO A 209 -6.87 17.57 -15.66
C PRO A 209 -7.38 16.58 -16.71
N HIS A 210 -6.46 15.78 -17.25
CA HIS A 210 -6.82 14.64 -18.09
C HIS A 210 -7.68 13.66 -17.28
N TYR A 211 -8.67 13.02 -17.92
CA TYR A 211 -9.65 12.14 -17.25
C TYR A 211 -9.03 10.92 -16.52
N SER A 212 -7.78 10.58 -16.85
CA SER A 212 -7.05 9.48 -16.22
C SER A 212 -6.41 9.85 -14.87
N VAL A 213 -6.41 11.13 -14.49
CA VAL A 213 -5.86 11.57 -13.20
C VAL A 213 -6.81 11.13 -12.08
N VAL A 214 -6.25 10.46 -11.07
CA VAL A 214 -7.03 9.90 -9.95
C VAL A 214 -7.29 10.93 -8.84
N GLY A 215 -6.42 11.93 -8.70
CA GLY A 215 -6.59 12.98 -7.69
C GLY A 215 -7.68 13.98 -8.05
N LYS A 216 -8.04 14.82 -7.07
CA LYS A 216 -8.98 15.93 -7.22
C LYS A 216 -8.33 17.25 -6.79
N SER A 217 -8.96 18.39 -7.10
CA SER A 217 -8.45 19.66 -6.60
C SER A 217 -8.57 19.69 -5.07
N VAL A 218 -7.57 20.22 -4.37
CA VAL A 218 -7.68 20.36 -2.90
C VAL A 218 -8.77 21.36 -2.49
N PHE A 219 -9.22 22.22 -3.41
CA PHE A 219 -10.37 23.10 -3.19
C PHE A 219 -11.71 22.36 -3.22
N ASP A 220 -11.73 21.09 -3.62
CA ASP A 220 -12.93 20.24 -3.61
C ASP A 220 -13.07 19.45 -2.29
N TYR A 221 -12.17 19.66 -1.32
CA TYR A 221 -12.25 19.07 0.02
C TYR A 221 -13.16 19.84 0.98
N SER A 222 -13.47 21.10 0.65
CA SER A 222 -14.25 22.04 1.46
C SER A 222 -15.73 22.08 1.08
#